data_AF-A0AAJ1RX52-F1
#
_entry.id   AF-A0AAJ1RX52-F1
#
_cell.length_a   1.000
_cell.length_b   1.000
_cell.length_c   1.000
_cell.angle_alpha   90.00
_cell.angle_beta   90.00
_cell.angle_gamma   90.00
#
_symmetry.space_group_name_H-M   'P 1'
#
loop_
_entity.id
_entity.type
_entity.pdbx_description
1 polymer ?
#
loop_
_entity_poly.entity_id
_entity_poly.type
_entity_poly.pdbx_seq_one_letter_code
_entity_poly.pdbx_strand_id
1 'polypeptide(L)' 'MVEEEDLKQWRDAGHVARRTLEGIKGEIVAGKAWIDVIDSAERFIRRHGGQPAFPVTISVNDMAAHYTTNTELIPPEGM' A
#
# COMPACT_ATOMS: atom_id res chain seq x y z
N MET A 1 -3.44 -5.82 29.32
CA MET A 1 -4.37 -6.64 28.50
C MET A 1 -4.92 -5.68 27.46
N VAL A 2 -4.98 -6.06 26.18
CA VAL A 2 -5.59 -5.22 25.14
C VAL A 2 -7.10 -5.39 25.26
N GLU A 3 -7.85 -4.29 25.27
CA GLU A 3 -9.31 -4.34 25.35
C GLU A 3 -9.91 -4.96 24.08
N GLU A 4 -11.10 -5.57 24.19
CA GLU A 4 -11.71 -6.28 23.06
C GLU A 4 -12.04 -5.34 21.88
N GLU A 5 -12.41 -4.09 22.18
CA GLU A 5 -12.66 -3.05 21.17
C GLU A 5 -11.38 -2.70 20.39
N ASP A 6 -10.24 -2.58 21.07
CA ASP A 6 -8.95 -2.31 20.41
C ASP A 6 -8.55 -3.47 19.48
N LEU A 7 -8.79 -4.71 19.91
CA LEU A 7 -8.57 -5.90 19.07
C LEU A 7 -9.46 -5.91 17.83
N LYS A 8 -10.70 -5.43 17.94
CA LYS A 8 -11.61 -5.31 16.79
C LYS A 8 -11.06 -4.30 15.78
N GLN A 9 -10.62 -3.13 16.23
CA GLN A 9 -10.06 -2.10 15.35
C GLN A 9 -8.82 -2.60 14.60
N TRP A 10 -7.94 -3.34 15.27
CA TRP A 10 -6.77 -3.92 14.62
C TRP A 10 -7.14 -4.98 13.56
N ARG A 11 -8.14 -5.82 13.84
CA ARG A 11 -8.65 -6.80 12.86
C ARG A 11 -9.26 -6.11 11.65
N ASP A 12 -10.06 -5.07 11.86
CA ASP A 12 -10.68 -4.31 10.78
C ASP A 12 -9.63 -3.61 9.90
N ALA A 13 -8.60 -3.00 10.51
CA ALA A 13 -7.46 -2.44 9.78
C ALA A 13 -6.71 -3.51 8.98
N GLY A 14 -6.46 -4.68 9.58
CA GLY A 14 -5.85 -5.83 8.90
C GLY A 14 -6.66 -6.34 7.72
N HIS A 15 -7.99 -6.35 7.82
CA HIS A 15 -8.88 -6.70 6.71
C HIS A 15 -8.76 -5.70 5.55
N VAL A 16 -8.71 -4.41 5.83
CA VAL A 16 -8.51 -3.37 4.80
C VAL A 16 -7.15 -3.54 4.12
N ALA A 17 -6.07 -3.76 4.89
CA ALA A 17 -4.74 -3.98 4.35
C ALA A 17 -4.69 -5.20 3.43
N ARG A 18 -5.22 -6.35 3.88
CA ARG A 18 -5.29 -7.58 3.07
C ARG A 18 -6.11 -7.39 1.79
N ARG A 19 -7.29 -6.79 1.89
CA ARG A 19 -8.17 -6.55 0.73
C ARG A 19 -7.52 -5.62 -0.28
N THR A 20 -6.74 -4.64 0.18
CA THR A 20 -5.97 -3.74 -0.69
C THR A 20 -4.98 -4.52 -1.53
N LEU A 21 -4.13 -5.36 -0.90
CA LEU A 21 -3.16 -6.19 -1.62
C LEU A 21 -3.84 -7.11 -2.65
N GLU A 22 -4.90 -7.81 -2.24
CA GLU A 22 -5.65 -8.69 -3.14
C GLU A 22 -6.35 -7.95 -4.29
N GLY A 23 -6.85 -6.75 -4.01
CA GLY A 23 -7.61 -5.96 -4.97
C GLY A 23 -6.74 -5.36 -6.08
N ILE A 24 -5.51 -4.94 -5.75
CA ILE A 24 -4.63 -4.26 -6.70
C ILE A 24 -3.61 -5.18 -7.36
N LYS A 25 -3.42 -6.43 -6.90
CA LYS A 25 -2.33 -7.30 -7.37
C LYS A 25 -2.28 -7.47 -8.91
N GLY A 26 -3.44 -7.42 -9.57
CA GLY A 26 -3.53 -7.52 -11.03
C GLY A 26 -3.08 -6.25 -11.78
N GLU A 27 -2.96 -5.12 -11.09
CA GLU A 27 -2.45 -3.85 -11.64
C GLU A 27 -0.91 -3.77 -11.57
N ILE A 28 -0.27 -4.63 -10.77
CA ILE A 28 1.18 -4.67 -10.59
C ILE A 28 1.79 -5.48 -11.73
N VAL A 29 2.08 -4.81 -12.84
CA VAL A 29 2.65 -5.39 -14.06
C VAL A 29 3.86 -4.59 -14.52
N ALA A 30 4.77 -5.23 -15.26
CA ALA A 30 5.94 -4.56 -15.84
C ALA A 30 5.53 -3.36 -16.72
N GLY A 31 6.30 -2.27 -16.65
CA GLY A 31 6.02 -1.02 -17.37
C GLY A 31 4.89 -0.16 -16.78
N LYS A 32 4.18 -0.60 -15.73
CA LYS A 32 3.22 0.23 -15.01
C LYS A 32 3.98 1.28 -14.18
N ALA A 33 3.54 2.53 -14.21
CA ALA A 33 4.14 3.58 -13.40
C ALA A 33 3.95 3.29 -11.90
N TRP A 34 5.02 3.43 -11.12
CA TRP A 34 5.01 3.18 -9.67
C TRP A 34 3.94 4.01 -8.93
N ILE A 35 3.78 5.28 -9.34
CA ILE A 35 2.79 6.20 -8.74
C ILE A 35 1.36 5.67 -8.92
N ASP A 36 1.05 5.07 -10.07
CA ASP A 36 -0.29 4.52 -10.31
C ASP A 36 -0.58 3.35 -9.36
N VAL A 37 0.41 2.51 -9.09
CA VAL A 37 0.26 1.37 -8.17
C VAL A 37 0.06 1.87 -6.73
N ILE A 38 0.87 2.83 -6.29
CA ILE A 38 0.77 3.47 -4.96
C ILE A 38 -0.59 4.15 -4.80
N ASP A 39 -1.00 4.98 -5.77
CA ASP A 39 -2.28 5.69 -5.75
C ASP A 39 -3.47 4.72 -5.79
N SER A 40 -3.37 3.63 -6.55
CA SER A 40 -4.43 2.61 -6.58
C SER A 40 -4.61 1.96 -5.21
N ALA A 41 -3.50 1.59 -4.56
CA ALA A 41 -3.49 1.04 -3.21
C ALA A 41 -4.09 2.03 -2.19
N GLU A 42 -3.62 3.27 -2.15
CA GLU A 42 -4.13 4.28 -1.22
C GLU A 42 -5.60 4.61 -1.47
N ARG A 43 -6.02 4.69 -2.73
CA ARG A 43 -7.42 4.89 -3.10
C ARG A 43 -8.26 3.71 -2.67
N PHE A 44 -7.75 2.47 -2.78
CA PHE A 44 -8.44 1.29 -2.28
C PHE A 44 -8.62 1.36 -0.76
N ILE A 45 -7.56 1.67 0.00
CA ILE A 45 -7.62 1.83 1.46
C ILE A 45 -8.70 2.84 1.85
N ARG A 46 -8.68 4.04 1.24
CA ARG A 46 -9.66 5.12 1.50
C ARG A 46 -11.09 4.72 1.16
N ARG A 47 -11.31 4.05 0.02
CA ARG A 47 -12.64 3.54 -0.39
C ARG A 47 -13.20 2.48 0.57
N HIS A 48 -12.36 1.82 1.34
CA HIS A 48 -12.76 0.79 2.30
C HIS A 48 -12.80 1.30 3.74
N GLY A 49 -12.88 2.63 3.92
CA GLY A 49 -13.05 3.26 5.23
C GLY A 49 -11.78 3.36 6.06
N GLY A 50 -10.62 3.03 5.48
CA GLY A 50 -9.32 3.20 6.12
C GLY A 50 -8.62 4.49 5.73
N GLN A 51 -7.53 4.80 6.42
CA GLN A 51 -6.52 5.77 6.00
C GLN A 51 -5.17 5.04 6.06
N PRO A 52 -4.25 5.25 5.09
CA PRO A 52 -2.90 4.73 5.20
C PRO A 52 -2.27 5.15 6.54
N ALA A 53 -1.94 4.17 7.37
CA ALA A 53 -1.21 4.40 8.63
C ALA A 53 0.26 4.76 8.36
N PHE A 54 0.76 4.37 7.20
CA PHE A 54 2.06 4.70 6.63
C PHE A 54 1.88 4.85 5.11
N PRO A 55 2.69 5.65 4.40
CA PRO A 55 2.66 5.70 2.93
C PRO A 55 2.74 4.30 2.32
N VAL A 56 2.04 4.07 1.22
CA VAL A 56 2.20 2.80 0.51
C VAL A 56 3.61 2.74 -0.08
N THR A 57 4.29 1.63 0.18
CA THR A 57 5.65 1.37 -0.30
C THR A 57 5.64 0.21 -1.28
N ILE A 58 6.57 0.25 -2.22
CA ILE A 58 6.82 -0.84 -3.14
C ILE A 58 8.26 -1.32 -2.92
N SER A 59 8.47 -2.63 -2.92
CA SER A 59 9.79 -3.26 -2.86
C SER A 59 9.95 -4.13 -4.10
N VAL A 60 11.06 -3.97 -4.82
CA VAL A 60 11.37 -4.76 -6.02
C VAL A 60 12.86 -5.10 -6.03
N ASN A 61 13.17 -6.39 -6.18
CA ASN A 61 14.53 -6.92 -6.27
C ASN A 61 15.43 -6.48 -5.09
N ASP A 62 16.38 -5.59 -5.37
CA ASP A 62 17.36 -5.04 -4.43
C ASP A 62 16.81 -3.85 -3.61
N MET A 63 15.66 -3.29 -3.99
CA MET A 63 14.93 -2.34 -3.15
C MET A 63 14.22 -3.07 -2.01
N ALA A 64 14.87 -3.11 -0.84
CA ALA A 64 14.37 -3.85 0.31
C ALA A 64 13.03 -3.32 0.86
N ALA A 65 12.90 -2.00 1.01
CA ALA A 65 11.71 -1.37 1.59
C ALA A 65 11.64 0.12 1.27
N HIS A 66 10.52 0.72 1.64
CA HIS A 66 10.33 2.17 1.80
C HIS A 66 10.34 3.02 0.53
N TYR A 67 10.34 2.42 -0.67
CA TYR A 67 10.14 3.21 -1.87
C TYR A 67 8.67 3.65 -1.97
N THR A 68 8.43 4.94 -1.79
CA THR A 68 7.18 5.62 -2.14
C THR A 68 7.49 6.80 -3.05
N THR A 69 6.62 7.07 -4.03
CA THR A 69 6.86 8.09 -5.08
C THR A 69 6.84 9.53 -4.55
N ASN A 70 6.40 9.74 -3.30
CA ASN A 70 6.53 11.04 -2.63
C ASN A 70 7.94 11.27 -2.06
N THR A 71 8.78 10.23 -1.93
CA THR A 71 10.04 10.38 -1.18
C THR A 71 11.16 11.07 -1.94
N GLU A 72 11.14 11.22 -3.27
CA GLU A 72 12.13 12.05 -3.98
C GLU A 72 11.78 12.21 -5.47
N LEU A 73 12.15 13.36 -6.02
CA LEU A 73 11.94 13.86 -7.40
C LEU A 73 12.50 12.97 -8.53
N ILE A 74 12.88 11.73 -8.26
CA ILE A 74 13.48 10.81 -9.24
C ILE A 74 12.91 9.39 -8.99
N PRO A 75 12.05 8.86 -9.88
CA PRO A 75 11.64 7.45 -9.82
C PRO A 75 12.85 6.53 -10.07
N PRO A 76 12.91 5.33 -9.44
CA PRO A 76 14.00 4.39 -9.59
C PRO A 76 14.10 3.98 -11.07
N GLU A 77 15.33 3.82 -11.54
CA GLU A 77 15.57 3.45 -12.93
C GLU A 77 14.96 2.08 -13.24
N GLY A 78 14.19 2.02 -14.32
CA GLY A 78 13.48 0.83 -14.76
C GLY A 78 12.02 1.13 -15.12
N MET A 79 11.80 1.54 -16.37
CA MET A 79 10.56 1.22 -17.09
C MET A 79 10.60 -0.25 -17.52
#